data_AF-A0A6J4JQI2-F1
#
_entry.id   AF-A0A6J4JQI2-F1
#
_cell.length_a   1.000
_cell.length_b   1.000
_cell.length_c   1.000
_cell.angle_alpha   90.00
_cell.angle_beta   90.00
_cell.angle_gamma   90.00
#
_symmetry.space_group_name_H-M   'P 1'
#
loop_
_entity.id
_entity.type
_entity.pdbx_description
1 polymer ?
#
loop_
_entity_poly.entity_id
_entity_poly.type
_entity_poly.pdbx_seq_one_letter_code
_entity_poly.pdbx_strand_id
1 'polypeptide(L)' 'MEASKMLKEGSMDDPAKVTKDGCKALLAGDDKVVPGFKNQMMAAAGNLLPDEVMADQMHKQTQPSQKG' A
#
# COMPACT_ATOMS: atom_id res chain seq x y z
N MET A 1 -21.95 2.82 6.03
CA MET A 1 -20.68 3.40 5.50
C MET A 1 -20.40 2.66 4.20
N GLU A 2 -20.37 3.35 3.07
CA GLU A 2 -19.96 2.74 1.80
C GLU A 2 -18.46 2.40 1.87
N ALA A 3 -18.09 1.17 1.46
CA ALA A 3 -16.69 0.76 1.45
C ALA A 3 -15.93 1.47 0.32
N SER A 4 -14.73 1.98 0.61
CA SER A 4 -13.86 2.58 -0.41
C SER A 4 -13.43 1.54 -1.44
N LYS A 5 -13.14 2.01 -2.66
CA LYS A 5 -12.63 1.18 -3.74
C LYS A 5 -11.35 0.45 -3.34
N MET A 6 -10.46 1.10 -2.60
CA MET A 6 -9.24 0.49 -2.06
C MET A 6 -9.55 -0.70 -1.13
N LEU A 7 -10.60 -0.63 -0.32
CA LEU A 7 -10.94 -1.72 0.60
C LEU A 7 -11.63 -2.90 -0.11
N LYS A 8 -12.58 -2.60 -1.01
CA LYS A 8 -13.38 -3.63 -1.71
C LYS A 8 -12.65 -4.25 -2.91
N GLU A 9 -11.86 -3.45 -3.64
CA GLU A 9 -11.23 -3.84 -4.91
C GLU A 9 -9.70 -3.87 -4.83
N GLY A 10 -9.11 -3.37 -3.74
CA GLY A 10 -7.66 -3.35 -3.57
C GLY A 10 -7.11 -4.76 -3.37
N SER A 11 -6.02 -5.04 -4.07
CA SER A 11 -5.20 -6.22 -3.80
C SER A 11 -4.30 -5.93 -2.59
N MET A 12 -4.77 -6.35 -1.41
CA MET A 12 -4.01 -6.32 -0.16
C MET A 12 -3.09 -7.55 -0.09
N ASP A 13 -1.91 -7.39 0.49
CA ASP A 13 -0.99 -8.50 0.74
C ASP A 13 -1.48 -9.39 1.89
N ASP A 14 -1.04 -10.65 1.89
CA ASP A 14 -1.34 -11.61 2.95
C ASP A 14 -0.75 -11.12 4.31
N PRO A 15 -1.57 -10.99 5.37
CA PRO A 15 -1.12 -10.54 6.68
C PRO A 15 -0.03 -11.43 7.30
N ALA A 16 -0.04 -12.74 7.05
CA ALA A 16 0.98 -13.64 7.58
C ALA A 16 2.36 -13.34 6.98
N LYS A 17 2.41 -13.06 5.68
CA LYS A 17 3.62 -12.66 4.98
C LYS A 17 4.13 -11.29 5.45
N VAL A 18 3.24 -10.30 5.55
CA VAL A 18 3.57 -8.96 6.05
C VAL A 18 4.21 -9.03 7.45
N THR A 19 3.62 -9.83 8.34
CA THR A 19 4.13 -10.02 9.70
C THR A 19 5.49 -10.71 9.70
N LYS A 20 5.65 -11.77 8.90
CA LYS A 20 6.94 -12.50 8.79
C LYS A 20 8.06 -11.59 8.29
N ASP A 21 7.78 -10.77 7.27
CA ASP A 21 8.75 -9.83 6.72
C ASP A 21 9.15 -8.78 7.77
N GLY A 22 8.17 -8.26 8.55
CA GLY A 22 8.42 -7.36 9.67
C GLY A 22 9.27 -7.98 10.78
N CYS A 23 8.96 -9.21 11.21
CA CYS A 23 9.76 -9.94 12.19
C CYS A 23 11.19 -10.17 11.70
N LYS A 24 11.37 -10.53 10.43
CA LYS A 24 12.69 -10.75 9.85
C LYS A 24 13.52 -9.46 9.85
N ALA A 25 12.94 -8.34 9.42
CA ALA A 25 13.59 -7.03 9.40
C ALA A 25 14.01 -6.62 10.82
N LEU A 26 13.10 -6.78 11.80
CA LEU A 26 13.39 -6.50 13.20
C LEU A 26 14.59 -7.33 13.71
N LEU A 27 14.64 -8.63 13.40
CA LEU A 27 15.74 -9.51 13.80
C LEU A 27 17.06 -9.21 13.07
N ALA A 28 16.99 -8.66 11.86
CA ALA A 28 18.16 -8.23 11.09
C ALA A 28 18.72 -6.87 11.56
N GLY A 29 18.00 -6.15 12.42
CA GLY A 29 18.36 -4.80 12.86
C GLY A 29 17.97 -3.71 11.85
N ASP A 30 17.06 -4.00 10.93
CA ASP A 30 16.56 -3.01 9.97
C ASP A 30 15.54 -2.07 10.63
N ASP A 31 15.66 -0.76 10.41
CA ASP A 31 14.76 0.25 10.99
C ASP A 31 13.34 0.23 10.39
N LYS A 32 13.20 -0.23 9.14
CA LYS A 32 11.91 -0.32 8.42
C LYS A 32 11.97 -1.33 7.28
N VAL A 33 10.81 -1.91 6.95
CA VAL A 33 10.64 -2.75 5.76
C VAL A 33 9.35 -2.38 5.04
N VAL A 34 9.36 -2.44 3.70
CA VAL A 34 8.16 -2.34 2.87
C VAL A 34 7.89 -3.72 2.26
N PRO A 35 6.94 -4.50 2.81
CA PRO A 35 6.66 -5.85 2.32
C PRO A 35 6.05 -5.83 0.93
N GLY A 36 6.49 -6.73 0.05
CA GLY A 36 5.94 -6.91 -1.30
C GLY A 36 6.52 -5.96 -2.35
N PHE A 37 6.80 -6.50 -3.54
CA PHE A 37 7.41 -5.76 -4.65
C PHE A 37 6.56 -4.57 -5.11
N LYS A 38 5.22 -4.75 -5.18
CA LYS A 38 4.29 -3.69 -5.56
C LYS A 38 4.35 -2.50 -4.59
N ASN A 39 4.37 -2.76 -3.28
CA ASN A 39 4.42 -1.71 -2.28
C ASN A 39 5.77 -1.00 -2.30
N GLN A 40 6.88 -1.72 -2.51
CA GLN A 40 8.20 -1.12 -2.72
C GLN A 40 8.22 -0.18 -3.92
N MET A 41 7.67 -0.62 -5.05
CA MET A 41 7.59 0.21 -6.26
C MET A 41 6.71 1.45 -6.03
N MET A 42 5.57 1.32 -5.35
CA MET A 42 4.72 2.47 -4.98
C MET A 42 5.44 3.44 -4.05
N ALA A 43 6.20 2.94 -3.06
CA ALA A 43 6.99 3.78 -2.17
C ALA A 43 8.10 4.52 -2.92
N ALA A 44 8.78 3.87 -3.86
CA ALA A 44 9.78 4.52 -4.70
C ALA A 44 9.15 5.59 -5.61
N ALA A 45 8.00 5.28 -6.23
CA ALA A 45 7.26 6.22 -7.06
C ALA A 45 6.82 7.46 -6.27
N GLY A 46 6.44 7.31 -5.00
CA GLY A 46 6.08 8.44 -4.13
C GLY A 46 7.22 9.42 -3.84
N ASN A 47 8.47 9.01 -4.04
CA ASN A 47 9.63 9.90 -3.92
C ASN A 47 10.01 10.57 -5.25
N LEU A 48 9.48 10.10 -6.38
CA LEU A 48 9.85 10.54 -7.72
C LEU A 48 8.74 11.33 -8.43
N LEU A 49 7.48 11.03 -8.13
CA LEU A 49 6.33 11.65 -8.77
C LEU A 49 5.92 12.94 -8.05
N PRO A 50 5.33 13.94 -8.76
CA PRO A 50 4.77 15.13 -8.13
C PRO A 50 3.58 14.82 -7.20
N ASP A 51 3.44 15.63 -6.14
CA ASP A 51 2.38 15.47 -5.13
C ASP A 51 0.96 15.51 -5.73
N GLU A 52 0.73 16.37 -6.73
CA GLU A 52 -0.57 16.50 -7.41
C GLU A 52 -1.01 15.18 -8.06
N VAL A 53 -0.06 14.44 -8.66
CA VAL A 53 -0.32 13.16 -9.32
C VAL A 53 -0.65 12.09 -8.28
N MET A 54 0.07 12.07 -7.16
CA MET A 54 -0.22 11.12 -6.07
C MET A 54 -1.53 11.44 -5.36
N ALA A 55 -1.85 12.72 -5.18
CA ALA A 55 -3.13 13.15 -4.60
C ALA A 55 -4.32 12.70 -5.47
N ASP A 56 -4.25 12.86 -6.80
CA ASP A 56 -5.28 12.38 -7.72
C ASP A 56 -5.40 10.84 -7.70
N GLN A 57 -4.28 10.11 -7.64
CA GLN A 57 -4.31 8.65 -7.50
C GLN A 57 -4.95 8.21 -6.18
N MET A 58 -4.57 8.83 -5.05
CA MET A 58 -5.17 8.54 -3.75
C MET A 58 -6.67 8.84 -3.76
N HIS A 59 -7.08 9.97 -4.33
CA HIS A 59 -8.50 10.33 -4.46
C HIS A 59 -9.29 9.22 -5.16
N LYS A 60 -8.82 8.74 -6.31
CA LYS A 60 -9.45 7.65 -7.07
C LYS A 60 -9.50 6.32 -6.31
N GLN A 61 -8.52 6.04 -5.46
CA GLN A 61 -8.48 4.81 -4.66
C GLN A 61 -9.41 4.87 -3.44
N THR A 62 -9.59 6.05 -2.84
CA THR A 62 -10.42 6.21 -1.62
C THR A 62 -11.89 6.49 -1.92
N GLN A 63 -12.25 6.79 -3.16
CA GLN A 63 -13.64 6.95 -3.60
C GLN A 63 -14.50 5.72 -3.24
N PRO A 64 -15.83 5.88 -3.04
CA PRO A 64 -16.73 4.76 -2.82
C PRO A 64 -16.63 3.71 -3.94
N SER A 65 -16.67 2.43 -3.57
CA SER A 65 -16.73 1.34 -4.54
C SER A 65 -18.02 1.46 -5.36
N GLN A 66 -17.90 1.50 -6.68
CA GLN A 66 -19.05 1.43 -7.59
C GLN A 66 -19.47 -0.02 -7.89
N LYS A 67 -18.67 -1.01 -7.46
CA LYS A 67 -19.07 -2.41 -7.47
C LYS A 67 -20.06 -2.68 -6.33
N GLY A 68 -21.32 -2.88 -6.72
CA GLY A 68 -22.42 -3.36 -5.88
C GLY A 68 -22.10 -4.74 -5.32
#